data_AF-A0A438VPY9-F1
#
_entry.id   AF-A0A438VPY9-F1
#
_cell.length_a   1.000
_cell.length_b   1.000
_cell.length_c   1.000
_cell.angle_alpha   90.00
_cell.angle_beta   90.00
_cell.angle_gamma   90.00
#
_symmetry.space_group_name_H-M   'P 1'
#
loop_
_entity.id
_entity.type
_entity.pdbx_description
1 polymer ?
#
loop_
_entity_poly.entity_id
_entity_poly.type
_entity_poly.pdbx_seq_one_letter_code
_entity_poly.pdbx_strand_id
1 'polypeptide(L)'
;ISDRAHVILPYHAKKDAFKEKSQNIGTTKKGIGPCYEDKMARSGIRMGDLLDDTILEEKLNAHFKAIEPFKEAYDLGEDYEKDLREYFK
;
A
#
# COMPACT_ATOMS: atom_id res chain seq x y z
N ILE A 1 -1.20 15.91 -12.45
CA ILE A 1 -1.64 14.97 -11.38
C ILE A 1 -1.78 15.77 -10.08
N SER A 2 -2.78 15.48 -9.25
CA SER A 2 -2.97 16.19 -7.97
C SER A 2 -1.97 15.68 -6.92
N ASP A 3 -1.31 16.59 -6.20
CA ASP A 3 -0.42 16.31 -5.07
C ASP A 3 -1.12 15.55 -3.93
N ARG A 4 -2.43 15.77 -3.76
CA ARG A 4 -3.25 15.14 -2.71
C ARG A 4 -3.80 13.77 -3.09
N ALA A 5 -3.59 13.31 -4.33
CA ALA A 5 -4.02 11.99 -4.76
C ALA A 5 -3.26 10.89 -4.00
N HIS A 6 -3.96 9.86 -3.54
CA HIS A 6 -3.35 8.70 -2.90
C HIS A 6 -2.85 7.71 -3.96
N VAL A 7 -1.73 7.06 -3.65
CA VAL A 7 -1.06 6.10 -4.53
C VAL A 7 -1.51 4.70 -4.16
N ILE A 8 -1.96 3.93 -5.16
CA ILE A 8 -2.23 2.51 -4.98
C ILE A 8 -0.89 1.76 -5.03
N LEU A 9 -0.46 1.24 -3.88
CA LEU A 9 0.69 0.36 -3.73
C LEU A 9 0.38 -1.10 -4.13
N PRO A 10 1.40 -1.90 -4.52
CA PRO A 10 1.23 -3.31 -4.90
C PRO A 10 0.52 -4.17 -3.84
N TYR A 11 0.78 -3.91 -2.56
CA TYR A 11 0.15 -4.67 -1.47
C TYR A 11 -1.36 -4.46 -1.39
N HIS A 12 -1.90 -3.33 -1.87
CA HIS A 12 -3.33 -3.08 -1.83
C HIS A 12 -4.09 -4.11 -2.65
N ALA A 13 -3.59 -4.48 -3.84
CA ALA A 13 -4.22 -5.49 -4.67
C ALA A 13 -4.21 -6.87 -3.98
N LYS A 14 -3.11 -7.21 -3.32
CA LYS A 14 -2.97 -8.45 -2.53
C LYS A 14 -3.93 -8.47 -1.34
N LYS A 15 -4.04 -7.37 -0.58
CA LYS A 15 -4.97 -7.20 0.54
C LYS A 15 -6.43 -7.26 0.08
N ASP A 16 -6.76 -6.68 -1.08
CA ASP A 16 -8.09 -6.73 -1.69
C ASP A 16 -8.47 -8.18 -2.06
N ALA A 17 -7.57 -8.87 -2.76
CA ALA A 17 -7.75 -10.28 -3.11
C ALA A 17 -7.86 -11.19 -1.87
N PHE A 18 -7.12 -10.90 -0.80
CA PHE A 18 -7.22 -11.61 0.46
C PHE A 18 -8.59 -11.41 1.13
N LYS A 19 -9.06 -10.16 1.24
CA LYS A 19 -10.37 -9.84 1.82
C LYS A 19 -11.51 -10.46 1.03
N GLU A 20 -11.41 -10.47 -0.29
CA GLU A 20 -12.42 -11.06 -1.16
C GLU A 20 -12.63 -12.57 -0.89
N LYS A 21 -11.61 -13.29 -0.42
CA LYS A 21 -11.73 -14.72 -0.08
C LYS A 21 -12.70 -14.96 1.09
N SER A 22 -12.82 -14.02 2.01
CA SER A 22 -13.70 -14.14 3.19
C SER A 22 -14.97 -13.30 3.07
N GLN A 23 -14.91 -12.19 2.35
CA GLN A 23 -16.02 -11.29 2.11
C GLN A 23 -16.24 -11.14 0.60
N ASN A 24 -17.21 -11.88 0.06
CA ASN A 24 -17.57 -11.86 -1.36
C ASN A 24 -18.33 -10.57 -1.73
N ILE A 25 -17.62 -9.44 -1.79
CA ILE A 25 -18.16 -8.13 -2.14
C ILE A 25 -18.29 -7.97 -3.66
N GLY A 26 -17.47 -8.67 -4.45
CA GLY A 26 -17.36 -8.54 -5.89
C GLY A 26 -16.37 -7.45 -6.31
N THR A 27 -15.24 -7.30 -5.60
CA THR A 27 -14.25 -6.26 -5.94
C THR A 27 -13.51 -6.54 -7.26
N THR A 28 -12.92 -5.49 -7.84
CA THR A 28 -12.05 -5.61 -9.03
C THR A 28 -10.65 -6.15 -8.71
N LYS A 29 -10.34 -6.40 -7.42
CA LYS A 29 -9.03 -6.87 -6.92
C LYS A 29 -7.87 -5.96 -7.29
N LYS A 30 -8.15 -4.68 -7.58
CA LYS A 30 -7.15 -3.66 -7.93
C LYS A 30 -6.65 -2.88 -6.72
N GLY A 31 -7.14 -3.15 -5.50
CA GLY A 31 -6.66 -2.46 -4.31
C GLY A 31 -7.32 -1.11 -4.04
N ILE A 32 -8.45 -0.81 -4.69
CA ILE A 32 -9.15 0.48 -4.52
C ILE A 32 -9.67 0.62 -3.09
N GLY A 33 -10.34 -0.41 -2.57
CA GLY A 33 -10.85 -0.42 -1.20
C GLY A 33 -9.73 -0.22 -0.17
N PRO A 34 -8.69 -1.08 -0.18
CA PRO A 34 -7.54 -0.92 0.71
C PRO A 34 -6.84 0.45 0.61
N CYS A 35 -6.71 1.03 -0.58
CA CYS A 35 -6.14 2.37 -0.73
C CYS A 35 -7.00 3.46 -0.08
N TYR A 36 -8.33 3.33 -0.13
CA TYR A 36 -9.23 4.24 0.58
C TYR A 36 -9.24 4.00 2.10
N GLU A 37 -9.04 2.76 2.56
CA GLU A 37 -8.85 2.46 3.99
C GLU A 37 -7.63 3.21 4.53
N ASP A 38 -6.51 3.16 3.82
CA ASP A 38 -5.27 3.85 4.19
C ASP A 38 -5.44 5.38 4.22
N LYS A 39 -6.22 5.92 3.28
CA LYS A 39 -6.59 7.33 3.28
C LYS A 39 -7.36 7.70 4.56
N MET A 40 -8.33 6.88 4.96
CA MET A 40 -9.13 7.12 6.17
C MET A 40 -8.31 6.91 7.45
N ALA A 41 -7.39 5.94 7.44
CA ALA A 41 -6.45 5.68 8.52
C ALA A 41 -5.35 6.75 8.64
N ARG A 42 -5.21 7.60 7.61
CA ARG A 42 -4.14 8.63 7.48
C ARG A 42 -2.73 8.03 7.39
N SER A 43 -2.63 6.77 6.94
CA SER A 43 -1.37 6.04 6.74
C SER A 43 -0.94 5.96 5.27
N GLY A 44 -1.81 6.34 4.33
CA GLY A 44 -1.52 6.23 2.90
C GLY A 44 -0.41 7.18 2.39
N ILE A 45 0.23 6.75 1.30
CA ILE A 45 1.20 7.54 0.54
C ILE A 45 0.44 8.35 -0.52
N ARG A 46 0.77 9.63 -0.65
CA ARG A 46 0.20 10.56 -1.62
C ARG A 46 1.23 10.96 -2.66
N MET A 47 0.76 11.44 -3.81
CA MET A 47 1.62 11.93 -4.89
C MET A 47 2.57 13.05 -4.44
N GLY A 48 2.12 13.95 -3.56
CA GLY A 48 2.96 15.02 -3.02
C GLY A 48 4.03 14.50 -2.05
N ASP A 49 3.79 13.37 -1.40
CA ASP A 49 4.79 12.75 -0.52
C ASP A 49 5.96 12.17 -1.35
N LEU A 50 5.75 11.88 -2.65
CA LEU A 50 6.80 11.42 -3.57
C LEU A 50 7.79 12.52 -3.97
N LEU A 51 7.49 13.78 -3.66
CA LEU A 51 8.36 14.92 -4.00
C LEU A 51 9.40 15.22 -2.90
N ASP A 52 9.25 14.60 -1.73
CA ASP A 52 10.13 14.77 -0.58
C ASP A 52 10.60 13.40 -0.10
N ASP A 53 11.85 13.06 -0.43
CA ASP A 53 12.47 11.78 -0.08
C ASP A 53 12.45 11.52 1.43
N THR A 54 12.52 12.56 2.26
CA THR A 54 12.52 12.42 3.72
C THR A 54 11.15 11.95 4.20
N ILE A 55 10.08 12.61 3.73
CA ILE A 55 8.70 12.25 4.06
C ILE A 55 8.35 10.87 3.49
N LEU A 56 8.79 10.58 2.27
CA LEU A 56 8.57 9.30 1.62
C LEU A 56 9.20 8.16 2.42
N GLU A 57 10.46 8.32 2.81
CA GLU A 57 11.20 7.33 3.60
C GLU A 57 10.54 7.07 4.96
N GLU A 58 10.13 8.13 5.66
CA GLU A 58 9.38 8.00 6.92
C GLU A 58 8.08 7.20 6.75
N LYS A 59 7.32 7.48 5.69
CA LYS A 59 6.08 6.77 5.38
C LYS A 59 6.30 5.33 4.96
N LEU A 60 7.32 5.06 4.16
CA LEU A 60 7.68 3.69 3.76
C LEU A 60 8.07 2.86 4.99
N ASN A 61 8.89 3.40 5.88
CA ASN A 61 9.28 2.71 7.11
C ASN A 61 8.05 2.43 8.01
N ALA A 62 7.13 3.40 8.14
CA ALA A 62 5.89 3.19 8.87
C ALA A 62 5.01 2.12 8.21
N HIS A 63 4.92 2.12 6.88
CA HIS A 63 4.20 1.12 6.09
C HIS A 63 4.78 -0.29 6.29
N PHE A 64 6.10 -0.46 6.19
CA PHE A 64 6.75 -1.77 6.37
C PHE A 64 6.52 -2.32 7.78
N LYS A 65 6.63 -1.47 8.80
CA LYS A 65 6.32 -1.87 10.18
C LYS A 65 4.86 -2.31 10.35
N ALA A 66 3.92 -1.65 9.68
CA ALA A 66 2.50 -1.99 9.76
C ALA A 66 2.16 -3.28 8.98
N ILE A 67 2.84 -3.54 7.87
CA ILE A 67 2.57 -4.69 7.00
C ILE A 67 3.31 -5.96 7.44
N GLU A 68 4.41 -5.84 8.21
CA GLU A 68 5.23 -6.98 8.66
C GLU A 68 4.42 -8.15 9.21
N PRO A 69 3.43 -7.95 10.11
CA PRO A 69 2.64 -9.06 10.66
C PRO A 69 1.73 -9.75 9.64
N PHE A 70 1.51 -9.14 8.48
CA PHE A 70 0.58 -9.59 7.46
C PHE A 70 1.27 -10.00 6.15
N LYS A 71 2.61 -9.96 6.08
CA LYS A 71 3.38 -10.30 4.86
C LYS A 71 3.00 -11.67 4.30
N GLU A 72 3.00 -12.70 5.14
CA GLU A 72 2.62 -14.06 4.74
C GLU A 72 1.15 -14.15 4.30
N ALA A 73 0.25 -13.52 5.07
CA ALA A 73 -1.20 -13.55 4.79
C ALA A 73 -1.55 -12.91 3.44
N TYR A 74 -0.84 -11.84 3.07
CA TYR A 74 -1.02 -11.14 1.81
C TYR A 74 -0.14 -11.69 0.68
N ASP A 75 0.63 -12.76 0.91
CA ASP A 75 1.50 -13.35 -0.11
C ASP A 75 2.44 -12.27 -0.72
N LEU A 76 3.07 -11.50 0.18
CA LEU A 76 4.13 -10.55 -0.15
C LEU A 76 5.46 -11.29 -0.10
N GLY A 77 6.23 -11.23 -1.20
CA GLY A 77 7.54 -11.88 -1.29
C GLY A 77 8.56 -11.31 -0.31
N GLU A 78 9.63 -12.06 -0.05
CA GLU A 78 10.70 -11.61 0.88
C GLU A 78 11.34 -10.30 0.43
N ASP A 79 11.47 -10.09 -0.88
CA ASP A 79 12.04 -8.88 -1.49
C ASP A 79 11.07 -7.69 -1.57
N TYR A 80 9.84 -7.79 -1.03
CA TYR A 80 8.80 -6.76 -1.17
C TYR A 80 9.27 -5.35 -0.78
N GLU A 81 10.04 -5.22 0.30
CA GLU A 81 10.56 -3.92 0.71
C GLU A 81 11.51 -3.33 -0.34
N LYS A 82 12.42 -4.16 -0.86
CA LYS A 82 13.37 -3.75 -1.89
C LYS A 82 12.64 -3.36 -3.17
N ASP A 83 11.70 -4.19 -3.61
CA ASP A 83 10.90 -3.95 -4.82
C ASP A 83 10.12 -2.63 -4.72
N LEU A 84 9.52 -2.35 -3.56
CA LEU A 84 8.76 -1.13 -3.35
C LEU A 84 9.66 0.11 -3.30
N ARG A 85 10.85 0.00 -2.74
CA ARG A 85 11.84 1.09 -2.74
C ARG A 85 12.38 1.36 -4.14
N GLU A 86 12.62 0.33 -4.94
CA GLU A 86 12.99 0.47 -6.35
C GLU A 86 11.85 1.06 -7.18
N TYR A 87 10.59 0.74 -6.87
CA TYR A 87 9.43 1.30 -7.55
C TYR A 87 9.31 2.83 -7.42
N PHE A 88 9.85 3.41 -6.35
CA PHE A 88 9.82 4.85 -6.10
C PHE A 88 11.09 5.60 -6.48
N LYS A 89 12.13 4.91 -6.95
CA LYS A 89 13.35 5.50 -7.51
C LYS A 89 13.20 5.76 -9.00
#